data_AF-A0A535EC44-F1
#
_entry.id   AF-A0A535EC44-F1
#
_cell.length_a   1.000
_cell.length_b   1.000
_cell.length_c   1.000
_cell.angle_alpha   90.00
_cell.angle_beta   90.00
_cell.angle_gamma   90.00
#
_symmetry.space_group_name_H-M   'P 1'
#
loop_
_entity.id
_entity.type
_entity.pdbx_description
1 polymer ?
#
loop_
_entity_poly.entity_id
_entity_poly.type
_entity_poly.pdbx_seq_one_letter_code
_entity_poly.pdbx_strand_id
1 'polypeptide(L)'
;MPPIALLAPMVLPVAAAVVAAATSRFGEGIARVVAAAGAWAALAAVAVHWLTVRSTQELSLGPLGFGSGLDLRLDGVGVVFGVIAL
;
A
#
# COMPACT_ATOMS: atom_id res chain seq x y z
N MET A 1 -1.75 2.56 16.40
CA MET A 1 -2.20 2.96 15.04
C MET A 1 -3.51 2.25 14.73
N PRO A 2 -4.46 2.89 14.02
CA PRO A 2 -5.71 2.23 13.69
C PRO A 2 -5.48 1.08 12.68
N PRO A 3 -6.10 -0.10 12.84
CA PRO A 3 -5.86 -1.26 11.97
C PRO A 3 -6.08 -0.98 10.48
N ILE A 4 -7.06 -0.13 10.14
CA ILE A 4 -7.38 0.28 8.76
C ILE A 4 -6.19 0.89 8.02
N ALA A 5 -5.23 1.49 8.74
CA ALA A 5 -4.05 2.10 8.14
C ALA A 5 -3.18 1.07 7.41
N LEU A 6 -3.28 -0.23 7.74
CA LEU A 6 -2.55 -1.31 7.06
C LEU A 6 -2.85 -1.39 5.56
N LEU A 7 -3.97 -0.81 5.11
CA LEU A 7 -4.32 -0.75 3.70
C LEU A 7 -3.53 0.31 2.93
N ALA A 8 -2.94 1.31 3.61
CA ALA A 8 -2.30 2.45 2.95
C ALA A 8 -1.20 2.04 1.95
N PRO A 9 -0.28 1.09 2.25
CA PRO A 9 0.73 0.62 1.30
C PRO A 9 0.16 0.06 -0.01
N MET A 10 -1.06 -0.50 -0.01
CA MET A 10 -1.72 -0.99 -1.22
C MET A 10 -2.60 0.06 -1.90
N VAL A 11 -3.34 0.85 -1.11
CA VAL A 11 -4.31 1.81 -1.65
C VAL A 11 -3.62 3.01 -2.30
N LEU A 12 -2.49 3.47 -1.74
CA LEU A 12 -1.73 4.61 -2.29
C LEU A 12 -1.24 4.40 -3.73
N PRO A 13 -0.55 3.28 -4.08
CA PRO A 13 -0.09 3.07 -5.46
C PRO A 13 -1.26 2.83 -6.42
N VAL A 14 -2.32 2.13 -5.97
CA VAL A 14 -3.53 1.92 -6.79
C VAL A 14 -4.23 3.25 -7.09
N ALA A 15 -4.43 4.09 -6.08
CA ALA A 15 -5.02 5.41 -6.25
C ALA A 15 -4.14 6.28 -7.18
N ALA A 16 -2.82 6.27 -6.98
CA ALA A 16 -1.90 7.00 -7.85
C ALA A 16 -1.93 6.50 -9.30
N ALA A 17 -2.06 5.20 -9.54
CA ALA A 17 -2.21 4.64 -10.88
C ALA A 17 -3.52 5.10 -11.55
N VAL A 18 -4.63 5.13 -10.80
CA VAL A 18 -5.92 5.66 -11.31
C VAL A 18 -5.80 7.14 -11.67
N VAL A 19 -5.17 7.95 -10.81
CA VAL A 19 -4.96 9.38 -11.06
C VAL A 19 -4.00 9.60 -12.24
N ALA A 20 -2.91 8.82 -12.33
CA ALA A 20 -1.97 8.88 -13.45
C ALA A 20 -2.65 8.51 -14.77
N ALA A 21 -3.50 7.49 -14.79
CA ALA A 21 -4.30 7.12 -15.96
C ALA A 21 -5.26 8.26 -16.36
N ALA A 22 -5.96 8.87 -15.41
CA ALA A 22 -6.87 9.98 -15.66
C ALA A 22 -6.17 11.25 -16.15
N THR A 23 -4.91 11.47 -15.74
CA THR A 23 -4.10 12.64 -16.09
C THR A 23 -3.20 12.44 -17.31
N SER A 24 -3.13 11.22 -17.85
CA SER A 24 -2.31 10.87 -19.01
C SER A 24 -2.53 11.77 -20.24
N ARG A 25 -3.77 12.24 -20.44
CA ARG A 25 -4.11 13.20 -21.52
C ARG A 25 -3.40 14.55 -21.44
N PHE A 26 -2.87 14.91 -20.28
CA PHE A 26 -2.14 16.17 -20.06
C PHE A 26 -0.63 16.04 -20.25
N GLY A 27 -0.16 14.84 -20.63
CA GLY A 27 1.25 14.56 -20.90
C GLY A 27 1.82 13.50 -19.96
N GLU A 28 2.69 12.66 -20.52
CA GLU A 28 3.23 11.50 -19.80
C GLU A 28 4.12 11.89 -18.61
N GLY A 29 4.74 13.08 -18.64
CA GLY A 29 5.51 13.61 -17.51
C GLY A 29 4.68 13.77 -16.24
N ILE A 30 3.44 14.26 -16.36
CA ILE A 30 2.55 14.44 -15.20
C ILE A 30 2.14 13.08 -14.63
N ALA A 31 1.75 12.14 -15.49
CA ALA A 31 1.39 10.79 -15.08
C ALA A 31 2.53 10.08 -14.34
N ARG A 32 3.79 10.24 -14.81
CA ARG A 32 4.98 9.70 -14.15
C ARG A 32 5.22 10.30 -12.77
N VAL A 33 5.06 11.61 -12.61
CA VAL A 33 5.22 12.28 -11.31
C VAL A 33 4.16 11.79 -10.31
N VAL A 34 2.91 11.66 -10.75
CA VAL A 34 1.82 11.15 -9.91
C VAL A 34 2.10 9.71 -9.47
N ALA A 35 2.51 8.84 -10.40
CA ALA A 35 2.85 7.46 -10.10
C ALA A 35 4.02 7.36 -9.10
N ALA A 36 5.08 8.15 -9.33
CA ALA A 36 6.23 8.20 -8.43
C ALA A 36 5.84 8.68 -7.03
N ALA A 37 5.02 9.74 -6.93
CA ALA A 37 4.53 10.23 -5.64
C ALA A 37 3.72 9.16 -4.89
N GLY A 38 2.92 8.37 -5.60
CA GLY A 38 2.18 7.24 -5.05
C GLY A 38 3.09 6.16 -4.47
N ALA A 39 4.12 5.76 -5.21
CA ALA A 39 5.10 4.77 -4.78
C ALA A 39 5.87 5.24 -3.52
N TRP A 40 6.37 6.47 -3.52
CA TRP A 40 7.05 7.06 -2.36
C TRP A 40 6.14 7.16 -1.14
N ALA A 41 4.88 7.56 -1.32
CA ALA A 41 3.90 7.61 -0.24
C ALA A 41 3.61 6.21 0.34
N ALA A 42 3.53 5.19 -0.52
CA ALA A 42 3.36 3.80 -0.09
C ALA A 42 4.55 3.31 0.73
N LEU A 43 5.77 3.61 0.30
CA LEU A 43 6.99 3.26 1.01
C LEU A 43 7.07 3.97 2.37
N ALA A 44 6.68 5.25 2.42
CA ALA A 44 6.55 5.99 3.68
C ALA A 44 5.51 5.35 4.61
N ALA A 45 4.37 4.88 4.08
CA ALA A 45 3.37 4.18 4.88
C ALA A 45 3.91 2.88 5.49
N VAL A 46 4.61 2.05 4.71
CA VAL A 46 5.29 0.84 5.21
C VAL A 46 6.27 1.19 6.33
N ALA A 47 7.10 2.23 6.13
CA ALA A 47 8.07 2.69 7.12
C ALA A 47 7.39 3.14 8.41
N VAL A 48 6.31 3.93 8.32
CA VAL A 48 5.55 4.41 9.48
C VAL A 48 4.95 3.25 10.27
N HIS A 49 4.33 2.27 9.61
CA HIS A 49 3.77 1.08 10.26
C HIS A 49 4.84 0.28 10.98
N TRP A 50 5.94 0.00 10.30
CA TRP A 50 7.03 -0.80 10.86
C TRP A 50 7.72 -0.09 12.03
N LEU A 51 8.03 1.19 11.89
CA LEU A 51 8.76 1.95 12.93
C LEU A 51 7.95 2.15 14.21
N THR A 52 6.62 2.25 14.09
CA THR A 52 5.75 2.52 15.25
C THR A 52 5.37 1.27 16.03
N VAL A 53 5.08 0.15 15.36
CA VAL A 53 4.58 -1.07 16.03
C VAL A 53 5.68 -2.11 16.19
N ARG A 54 6.64 -2.20 15.26
CA ARG A 54 7.79 -3.13 15.28
C ARG A 54 7.41 -4.60 15.59
N SER A 55 6.19 -4.99 15.27
CA SER A 55 5.68 -6.34 15.44
C SER A 55 4.72 -6.67 14.30
N THR A 56 4.37 -7.94 14.15
CA THR A 56 3.42 -8.39 13.13
C THR A 56 2.05 -7.75 13.35
N GLN A 57 1.47 -7.23 12.27
CA GLN A 57 0.17 -6.59 12.28
C GLN A 57 -0.76 -7.33 11.31
N GLU A 58 -2.00 -7.59 11.74
CA GLU A 58 -3.00 -8.31 10.96
C GLU A 58 -4.32 -7.52 10.92
N LEU A 59 -4.97 -7.51 9.76
CA LEU A 59 -6.27 -6.92 9.51
C LEU A 59 -7.13 -7.90 8.73
N SER A 60 -8.19 -8.41 9.34
CA SER A 60 -9.19 -9.20 8.62
C SER A 60 -10.17 -8.29 7.90
N LEU A 61 -10.30 -8.46 6.58
CA LEU A 61 -11.21 -7.71 5.71
C LEU A 61 -12.56 -8.40 5.50
N GLY A 62 -12.71 -9.62 6.00
CA GLY A 62 -13.94 -10.38 5.95
C GLY A 62 -13.78 -11.77 5.33
N PRO A 63 -14.86 -12.56 5.32
CA PRO A 63 -14.83 -13.93 4.80
C PRO A 63 -14.79 -13.95 3.27
N LEU A 64 -13.93 -14.80 2.71
CA LEU A 64 -13.92 -15.17 1.29
C LEU A 64 -14.80 -16.39 0.99
N GLY A 65 -15.38 -17.00 2.02
CA GLY A 65 -16.13 -18.26 1.95
C GLY A 65 -15.25 -19.48 2.25
N PHE A 66 -15.87 -20.66 2.36
CA PHE A 66 -15.17 -21.94 2.62
C PHE A 66 -14.28 -21.97 3.87
N GLY A 67 -14.62 -21.18 4.90
CA GLY A 67 -13.80 -21.05 6.11
C GLY A 67 -12.52 -20.22 5.94
N SER A 68 -12.35 -19.56 4.78
CA SER A 68 -11.21 -18.68 4.50
C SER A 68 -11.58 -17.20 4.70
N GLY A 69 -10.66 -16.45 5.29
CA GLY A 69 -10.73 -14.99 5.45
C GLY A 69 -9.80 -14.28 4.46
N LEU A 70 -10.15 -13.05 4.08
CA LEU A 70 -9.24 -12.13 3.43
C LEU A 70 -8.47 -11.38 4.53
N ASP A 71 -7.29 -11.87 4.87
CA ASP A 71 -6.48 -11.26 5.92
C ASP A 71 -5.29 -10.53 5.31
N LEU A 72 -5.10 -9.28 5.72
CA LEU A 72 -3.95 -8.46 5.36
C LEU A 72 -2.95 -8.53 6.51
N ARG A 73 -1.75 -9.03 6.24
CA ARG A 73 -0.67 -9.12 7.23
C ARG A 73 0.56 -8.34 6.80
N LEU A 74 1.11 -7.60 7.74
CA LEU A 74 2.43 -6.97 7.62
C LEU A 74 3.35 -7.53 8.71
N ASP A 75 4.33 -8.33 8.29
CA ASP A 75 5.40 -8.86 9.14
C ASP A 75 6.77 -8.40 8.61
N GLY A 76 7.87 -8.82 9.25
CA GLY A 76 9.21 -8.40 8.84
C GLY A 76 9.57 -8.79 7.40
N VAL A 77 9.05 -9.94 6.92
CA VAL A 77 9.24 -10.39 5.53
C VAL A 77 8.42 -9.50 4.59
N GLY A 78 7.16 -9.25 4.91
CA GLY A 78 6.27 -8.36 4.18
C GLY A 78 6.81 -6.94 4.07
N VAL A 79 7.48 -6.42 5.11
CA VAL A 79 8.16 -5.11 5.06
C VAL A 79 9.32 -5.12 4.07
N VAL A 80 10.19 -6.15 4.11
CA VAL A 80 11.34 -6.24 3.20
C VAL A 80 10.87 -6.32 1.75
N PHE A 81 9.92 -7.19 1.45
CA PHE A 81 9.38 -7.30 0.09
C PHE A 81 8.61 -6.05 -0.33
N GLY A 82 7.88 -5.42 0.59
CA GLY A 82 7.21 -4.15 0.33
C GLY A 82 8.17 -3.05 -0.10
N VAL A 83 9.34 -2.95 0.54
CA VAL A 83 10.38 -1.98 0.17
C VAL A 83 11.04 -2.31 -1.18
N ILE A 84 11.14 -3.59 -1.55
CA ILE A 84 11.73 -4.02 -2.83
C ILE A 84 10.75 -3.80 -4.00
N ALA A 85 9.46 -4.05 -3.77
CA ALA A 85 8.45 -4.05 -4.82
C ALA A 85 7.85 -2.67 -5.12
N LEU A 86 7.93 -1.73 -4.17
CA LEU A 86 7.49 -0.34 -4.33
C LEU A 86 8.59 0.54 -4.93
#